data_AF-A5MYT1-F1
#
_entry.id   AF-A5MYT1-F1
#
_cell.length_a   1.000
_cell.length_b   1.000
_cell.length_c   1.000
_cell.angle_alpha   90.00
_cell.angle_beta   90.00
_cell.angle_gamma   90.00
#
_symmetry.space_group_name_H-M   'P 1'
#
loop_
_entity.id
_entity.type
_entity.pdbx_description
1 polymer ?
#
loop_
_entity_poly.entity_id
_entity_poly.type
_entity_poly.pdbx_seq_one_letter_code
_entity_poly.pdbx_strand_id
1 'polypeptide(L)'
;MQPNISALRNLVNQCFKGNKTSFALALGIDRGQVSKILKDGTGAGAQFFGKLMVYCENNELNFKDFIFLPNCVPTRTKNEEVAS
;
A
#
# COMPACT_ATOMS: atom_id res chain seq x y z
N MET A 1 -6.89 -4.31 -4.60
CA MET A 1 -5.54 -3.80 -4.92
C MET A 1 -4.51 -4.80 -4.42
N GLN A 2 -3.39 -4.92 -5.12
CA GLN A 2 -2.28 -5.79 -4.71
C GLN A 2 -0.98 -4.96 -4.65
N PRO A 3 -0.06 -5.24 -3.72
CA PRO A 3 1.23 -4.55 -3.69
C PRO A 3 2.15 -5.04 -4.82
N ASN A 4 2.85 -4.12 -5.49
CA ASN A 4 3.98 -4.48 -6.35
C ASN A 4 5.23 -4.69 -5.48
N ILE A 5 5.41 -5.93 -5.01
CA ILE A 5 6.45 -6.29 -4.04
C ILE A 5 7.86 -5.95 -4.55
N SER A 6 8.12 -6.13 -5.85
CA SER A 6 9.42 -5.82 -6.45
C SER A 6 9.72 -4.32 -6.38
N ALA A 7 8.76 -3.49 -6.81
CA ALA A 7 8.90 -2.03 -6.73
C ALA A 7 9.02 -1.54 -5.29
N LEU A 8 8.26 -2.11 -4.35
CA LEU A 8 8.35 -1.79 -2.92
C LEU A 8 9.71 -2.15 -2.33
N ARG A 9 10.29 -3.30 -2.69
CA ARG A 9 11.66 -3.65 -2.26
C ARG A 9 12.69 -2.67 -2.81
N ASN A 10 12.54 -2.23 -4.07
CA ASN A 10 13.42 -1.23 -4.67
C ASN A 10 13.30 0.12 -3.96
N LEU A 11 12.09 0.57 -3.64
CA LEU A 11 11.85 1.78 -2.85
C LEU A 11 12.55 1.70 -1.48
N VAL A 12 12.41 0.57 -0.78
CA VAL A 12 13.08 0.36 0.52
C VAL A 12 14.60 0.36 0.38
N ASN A 13 15.14 -0.24 -0.67
CA ASN A 13 16.58 -0.25 -0.91
C ASN A 13 17.14 1.13 -1.23
N GLN A 14 16.45 1.89 -2.08
CA GLN A 14 16.92 3.19 -2.57
C GLN A 14 16.70 4.32 -1.55
N CYS A 15 15.49 4.43 -1.01
CA CYS A 15 15.13 5.54 -0.11
C CYS A 15 15.46 5.25 1.36
N PHE A 16 15.54 3.96 1.74
CA PHE A 16 15.73 3.55 3.14
C PHE A 16 16.97 2.69 3.35
N LYS A 17 17.84 2.52 2.34
CA LYS A 17 19.06 1.70 2.41
C LYS A 17 18.80 0.26 2.88
N GLY A 18 17.65 -0.30 2.50
CA GLY A 18 17.21 -1.64 2.90
C GLY A 18 16.59 -1.72 4.29
N ASN A 19 16.48 -0.60 5.02
CA ASN A 19 15.99 -0.58 6.39
C ASN A 19 14.45 -0.61 6.44
N LYS A 20 13.91 -1.81 6.67
CA LYS A 20 12.46 -2.05 6.83
C LYS A 20 11.85 -1.29 8.01
N THR A 21 12.61 -1.05 9.09
CA THR A 21 12.12 -0.29 10.25
C THR A 21 11.93 1.17 9.89
N SER A 22 12.88 1.77 9.18
CA SER A 22 12.76 3.16 8.72
C SER A 22 11.58 3.33 7.76
N PHE A 23 11.36 2.37 6.86
CA PHE A 23 10.19 2.38 5.99
C PHE A 23 8.87 2.25 6.77
N ALA A 24 8.82 1.35 7.76
CA ALA A 24 7.64 1.19 8.62
C ALA A 24 7.32 2.49 9.38
N LEU A 25 8.34 3.16 9.92
CA LEU A 25 8.20 4.46 10.59
C LEU A 25 7.70 5.56 9.63
N ALA A 26 8.23 5.61 8.41
CA ALA A 26 7.80 6.58 7.41
C ALA A 26 6.32 6.39 7.00
N LEU A 27 5.85 5.14 6.97
CA LEU A 27 4.44 4.82 6.72
C LEU A 27 3.55 4.90 7.97
N GLY A 28 4.13 4.96 9.17
CA GLY A 28 3.40 4.90 10.43
C GLY A 28 2.67 3.58 10.64
N ILE A 29 3.30 2.45 10.28
CA ILE A 29 2.76 1.09 10.48
C ILE A 29 3.78 0.18 11.16
N ASP A 30 3.33 -0.99 11.60
CA ASP A 30 4.21 -1.97 12.26
C ASP A 30 5.26 -2.59 11.30
N ARG A 31 6.46 -2.82 11.83
CA ARG A 31 7.57 -3.45 11.10
C ARG A 31 7.26 -4.89 10.68
N GLY A 32 6.51 -5.62 11.51
CA GLY A 32 6.03 -6.96 11.21
C GLY A 32 5.07 -6.97 10.01
N GLN A 33 4.16 -5.99 9.95
CA GLN A 33 3.29 -5.79 8.79
C GLN A 33 4.12 -5.52 7.51
N VAL A 34 5.09 -4.59 7.57
CA VAL A 34 6.01 -4.34 6.45
C VAL A 34 6.75 -5.60 6.02
N SER A 35 7.22 -6.40 6.96
CA SER A 35 7.98 -7.62 6.65
C SER A 35 7.14 -8.66 5.93
N LYS A 36 5.86 -8.83 6.29
CA LYS A 36 4.92 -9.71 5.59
C LYS A 36 4.63 -9.20 4.18
N ILE A 37 4.32 -7.90 4.04
CA ILE A 37 4.05 -7.28 2.75
C ILE A 37 5.24 -7.41 1.80
N LEU A 38 6.45 -7.10 2.27
CA LEU A 38 7.65 -7.22 1.46
C LEU A 38 8.05 -8.67 1.18
N LYS A 39 7.54 -9.66 1.93
CA LYS A 39 7.81 -11.07 1.69
C LYS A 39 6.90 -11.61 0.59
N ASP A 40 5.60 -11.48 0.76
CA ASP A 40 4.58 -12.15 -0.07
C ASP A 40 3.31 -11.30 -0.29
N GLY A 41 3.29 -10.04 0.16
CA GLY A 41 2.15 -9.14 0.01
C GLY A 41 1.07 -9.30 1.07
N THR A 42 1.18 -10.29 1.95
CA THR A 42 0.19 -10.53 3.02
C THR A 42 0.14 -9.36 3.99
N GLY A 43 -1.07 -8.92 4.35
CA GLY A 43 -1.28 -7.80 5.27
C GLY A 43 -1.29 -6.42 4.60
N ALA A 44 -1.21 -6.35 3.27
CA ALA A 44 -1.42 -5.12 2.48
C ALA A 44 -2.93 -4.81 2.37
N GLY A 45 -3.48 -4.26 3.46
CA GLY A 45 -4.88 -3.80 3.51
C GLY A 45 -5.02 -2.32 3.15
N ALA A 46 -6.26 -1.80 3.25
CA ALA A 46 -6.58 -0.40 2.96
C ALA A 46 -5.70 0.59 3.74
N GLN A 47 -5.37 0.29 5.01
CA GLN A 47 -4.47 1.13 5.81
C GLN A 47 -3.06 1.23 5.20
N PHE A 48 -2.47 0.12 4.78
CA PHE A 48 -1.15 0.14 4.14
C PHE A 48 -1.17 0.97 2.87
N PHE A 49 -2.15 0.74 2.00
CA PHE A 49 -2.25 1.45 0.74
C PHE A 49 -2.52 2.94 0.91
N GLY A 50 -3.41 3.33 1.83
CA GLY A 50 -3.65 4.73 2.14
C GLY A 50 -2.38 5.43 2.66
N LYS A 51 -1.62 4.78 3.56
CA LYS A 51 -0.34 5.33 4.05
C LYS A 51 0.73 5.40 2.97
N LEU A 52 0.80 4.40 2.09
CA LEU A 52 1.72 4.40 0.95
C LEU A 52 1.40 5.54 -0.02
N MET A 53 0.12 5.78 -0.32
CA MET A 53 -0.30 6.90 -1.18
C MET A 53 0.13 8.24 -0.60
N VAL A 54 -0.15 8.48 0.69
CA VAL A 54 0.27 9.71 1.38
C VAL A 54 1.79 9.87 1.38
N TYR A 55 2.53 8.79 1.63
CA TYR A 55 3.99 8.81 1.54
C TYR A 55 4.45 9.18 0.13
N CYS A 56 3.87 8.57 -0.91
CA CYS A 56 4.23 8.88 -2.29
C CYS A 56 3.91 10.34 -2.66
N GLU A 57 2.75 10.86 -2.28
CA GLU A 57 2.38 12.26 -2.50
C GLU A 57 3.37 13.23 -1.85
N ASN A 58 3.76 12.98 -0.59
CA ASN A 58 4.72 13.81 0.13
C ASN A 58 6.16 13.75 -0.41
N ASN A 59 6.47 12.76 -1.25
CA ASN A 59 7.81 12.54 -1.81
C ASN A 59 7.81 12.65 -3.35
N GLU A 60 6.74 13.20 -3.95
CA GLU A 60 6.61 13.39 -5.40
C GLU A 60 6.78 12.08 -6.20
N LEU A 61 6.35 10.94 -5.63
CA LEU A 61 6.40 9.63 -6.25
C LEU A 61 5.02 9.25 -6.83
N ASN A 62 5.01 8.53 -7.95
CA ASN A 62 3.78 7.95 -8.49
C ASN A 62 3.41 6.67 -7.74
N PHE A 63 2.39 6.72 -6.88
CA PHE A 63 1.97 5.55 -6.09
C PHE A 63 1.56 4.34 -6.95
N LYS A 64 1.14 4.57 -8.20
CA LYS A 64 0.70 3.52 -9.14
C LYS A 64 1.85 2.57 -9.52
N ASP A 65 3.10 2.99 -9.36
CA ASP A 65 4.27 2.15 -9.64
C ASP A 65 4.41 1.03 -8.58
N PHE A 66 3.87 1.27 -7.37
CA PHE A 66 4.00 0.38 -6.22
C PHE A 66 2.78 -0.52 -5.98
N ILE A 67 1.74 -0.43 -6.83
CA ILE A 67 0.52 -1.22 -6.68
C ILE A 67 0.04 -1.78 -8.02
N PHE A 68 -0.69 -2.88 -7.97
CA PHE A 68 -1.52 -3.37 -9.06
C PHE A 68 -2.98 -3.06 -8.77
N LEU A 69 -3.61 -2.31 -9.68
CA LEU A 69 -5.04 -2.04 -9.68
C LEU A 69 -5.78 -3.24 -10.29
N PRO A 70 -6.93 -3.64 -9.74
CA PRO A 70 -7.74 -4.68 -10.35
C PRO A 70 -8.34 -4.18 -11.67
N ASN A 71 -8.41 -5.05 -12.67
CA ASN A 71 -9.00 -4.73 -13.99
C ASN A 71 -10.51 -4.46 -13.93
N CYS A 72 -11.17 -4.87 -12.84
CA CYS A 72 -12.59 -4.62 -12.60
C CYS A 72 -12.79 -4.33 -11.09
N VAL A 73 -13.48 -3.23 -10.78
CA VAL A 73 -13.92 -2.90 -9.43
C VAL A 73 -15.44 -3.09 -9.41
N PRO A 74 -15.99 -4.10 -8.71
CA PRO A 74 -17.42 -4.20 -8.55
C PRO A 74 -17.91 -2.94 -7.82
N THR A 75 -18.80 -2.18 -8.44
CA THR A 75 -19.43 -1.03 -7.82
C THR A 75 -20.29 -1.52 -6.67
N ARG A 76 -20.12 -0.90 -5.50
CA ARG A 76 -20.98 -1.17 -4.34
C ARG A 76 -22.37 -0.63 -4.69
N THR A 77 -23.30 -1.50 -5.03
CA THR A 77 -24.71 -1.14 -5.19
C THR A 77 -25.17 -0.52 -3.89
N LYS A 78 -25.60 0.75 -3.92
CA LYS A 78 -26.32 1.33 -2.79
C LYS A 78 -27.62 0.55 -2.70
N ASN A 79 -27.87 -0.16 -1.61
CA ASN A 79 -29.20 -0.65 -1.33
C ASN A 79 -30.06 0.60 -1.13
N GLU A 80 -30.96 0.87 -2.08
CA GLU A 80 -31.99 1.89 -1.93
C GLU A 80 -32.82 1.53 -0.69
N GLU A 81 -32.79 2.39 0.32
CA GLU A 81 -33.74 2.36 1.43
C GLU A 81 -35.14 2.56 0.85
N VAL A 82 -35.88 1.46 0.69
CA VAL A 82 -37.32 1.50 0.53
C VAL A 82 -37.90 1.86 1.90
N ALA A 83 -38.06 3.16 2.15
CA ALA A 83 -38.93 3.65 3.20
C ALA A 83 -40.38 3.40 2.75
N SER A 84 -41.04 2.43 3.38
CA SER A 84 -42.50 2.26 3.35
C SER A 84 -43.13 2.99 4.53
#